data_AF-A0A956MTU9-F1
#
_entry.id   AF-A0A956MTU9-F1
#
_cell.length_a   1.000
_cell.length_b   1.000
_cell.length_c   1.000
_cell.angle_alpha   90.00
_cell.angle_beta   90.00
_cell.angle_gamma   90.00
#
_symmetry.space_group_name_H-M   'P 1'
#
loop_
_entity.id
_entity.type
_entity.pdbx_description
1 polymer ?
#
loop_
_entity_poly.entity_id
_entity_poly.type
_entity_poly.pdbx_seq_one_letter_code
_entity_poly.pdbx_strand_id
1 'polypeptide(L)'
;MLLQLLLLEMRSIFRTRRMRQLFIANASALIFMLPMYFIHIDLKLQILLKIAVIAVIAINFAFFTFSKDGCIYDGLRSRKISSFIYVKAKYYYLSLLCAVGFLLLSVFELFGASSFWSMNIILLLLSVGFLLPLALLAASFDKERIDTSRSTFFNYEGVAWGRQALVLIPFFLIFFKSELAIKGRFILFILGLVCIFCYKLILKLITKIIERRKYLILEGFRE
;
A
#
# COMPACT_ATOMS: atom_id res chain seq x y z
N MET A 1 0.40 -13.88 18.32
CA MET A 1 1.52 -13.73 17.37
C MET A 1 1.23 -12.77 16.22
N LEU A 2 0.23 -13.02 15.35
CA LEU A 2 -0.09 -12.10 14.23
C LEU A 2 -0.42 -10.68 14.71
N LEU A 3 -1.26 -10.55 15.74
CA LEU A 3 -1.66 -9.27 16.30
C LEU A 3 -0.47 -8.50 16.91
N GLN A 4 0.48 -9.21 17.54
CA GLN A 4 1.70 -8.60 18.08
C GLN A 4 2.59 -8.03 16.97
N LEU A 5 2.72 -8.74 15.84
CA LEU A 5 3.46 -8.25 14.67
C LEU A 5 2.76 -7.03 14.06
N LEU A 6 1.43 -7.06 13.93
CA LEU A 6 0.66 -5.92 13.44
C LEU A 6 0.83 -4.68 14.33
N LEU A 7 0.75 -4.84 15.65
CA LEU A 7 1.01 -3.75 16.60
C LEU A 7 2.45 -3.22 16.50
N LEU A 8 3.41 -4.10 16.25
CA LEU A 8 4.79 -3.70 16.02
C LEU A 8 4.91 -2.84 14.76
N GLU A 9 4.24 -3.20 13.67
CA GLU A 9 4.19 -2.38 12.44
C GLU A 9 3.61 -0.99 12.71
N MET A 10 2.47 -0.93 13.38
CA MET A 10 1.80 0.34 13.70
C MET A 10 2.69 1.25 14.58
N ARG A 11 3.30 0.70 15.63
CA ARG A 11 4.24 1.46 16.48
C ARG A 11 5.48 1.91 15.72
N SER A 12 5.90 1.13 14.74
CA SER A 12 7.06 1.41 13.91
C SER A 12 6.88 2.61 12.97
N ILE A 13 5.64 3.10 12.77
CA ILE A 13 5.39 4.38 12.09
C ILE A 13 6.00 5.53 12.90
N PHE A 14 5.70 5.57 14.20
CA PHE A 14 6.06 6.69 15.08
C PHE A 14 7.47 6.56 15.65
N ARG A 15 7.98 5.33 15.79
CA ARG A 15 9.31 5.07 16.34
C ARG A 15 10.44 5.51 15.42
N THR A 16 10.26 5.37 14.10
CA THR A 16 11.32 5.58 13.12
C THR A 16 11.19 6.95 12.47
N ARG A 17 12.26 7.77 12.51
CA ARG A 17 12.26 9.14 11.95
C ARG A 17 11.79 9.16 10.50
N ARG A 18 12.32 8.25 9.67
CA ARG A 18 11.99 8.13 8.24
C ARG A 18 10.51 7.80 7.99
N MET A 19 9.94 6.85 8.74
CA MET A 19 8.54 6.44 8.57
C MET A 19 7.57 7.48 9.07
N ARG A 20 7.94 8.22 10.12
CA ARG A 20 7.19 9.39 10.60
C ARG A 20 7.20 10.51 9.56
N GLN A 21 8.35 10.81 8.96
CA GLN A 21 8.45 11.80 7.89
C GLN A 21 7.63 11.39 6.66
N LEU A 22 7.68 10.12 6.28
CA LEU A 22 6.85 9.59 5.19
C LEU A 22 5.36 9.67 5.52
N PHE A 23 4.96 9.37 6.75
CA PHE A 23 3.57 9.54 7.19
C PHE A 23 3.14 11.00 7.11
N ILE A 24 3.94 11.93 7.63
CA ILE A 24 3.64 13.37 7.61
C ILE A 24 3.52 13.88 6.16
N ALA A 25 4.43 13.49 5.27
CA ALA A 25 4.40 13.89 3.86
C ALA A 25 3.17 13.36 3.12
N ASN A 26 2.78 12.09 3.37
CA ASN A 26 1.56 11.54 2.78
C ASN A 26 0.30 12.17 3.39
N ALA A 27 0.29 12.42 4.70
CA ALA A 27 -0.82 13.09 5.37
C ALA A 27 -1.01 14.53 4.88
N SER A 28 0.07 15.29 4.66
CA SER A 28 -0.02 16.62 4.07
C SER A 28 -0.51 16.57 2.63
N ALA A 29 -0.08 15.58 1.85
CA ALA A 29 -0.61 15.36 0.49
C ALA A 29 -2.11 15.06 0.50
N LEU A 30 -2.60 14.26 1.46
CA LEU A 30 -4.04 14.02 1.63
C LEU A 30 -4.81 15.30 1.94
N ILE A 31 -4.32 16.12 2.89
CA ILE A 31 -4.94 17.40 3.24
C ILE A 31 -5.02 18.32 2.02
N PHE A 32 -4.02 18.29 1.13
CA PHE A 32 -4.04 19.05 -0.11
C PHE A 32 -5.01 18.48 -1.16
N MET A 33 -5.20 17.16 -1.23
CA MET A 33 -6.09 16.50 -2.19
C MET A 33 -7.57 16.63 -1.84
N LEU A 34 -7.93 16.68 -0.56
CA LEU A 34 -9.34 16.68 -0.11
C LEU A 34 -10.15 17.90 -0.59
N PRO A 35 -9.62 19.15 -0.58
CA PRO A 35 -10.33 20.31 -1.12
C PRO A 35 -10.65 20.22 -2.62
N MET A 36 -9.86 19.46 -3.39
CA MET A 36 -10.05 19.33 -4.84
C MET A 36 -11.41 18.70 -5.19
N TYR A 37 -12.04 17.96 -4.27
CA TYR A 37 -13.37 17.40 -4.48
C TYR A 37 -14.50 18.43 -4.58
N PHE A 38 -14.31 19.62 -4.03
CA PHE A 38 -15.30 20.70 -4.11
C PHE A 38 -15.20 21.50 -5.41
N ILE A 39 -14.14 21.28 -6.18
CA ILE A 39 -13.92 21.91 -7.49
C ILE A 39 -14.59 21.03 -8.55
N HIS A 40 -15.25 21.66 -9.53
CA HIS A 40 -15.76 20.94 -10.70
C HIS A 40 -14.58 20.44 -11.55
N ILE A 41 -14.28 19.16 -11.35
CA ILE A 41 -13.20 18.43 -11.99
C ILE A 41 -13.81 17.29 -12.80
N ASP A 42 -13.16 16.91 -13.90
CA ASP A 42 -13.52 15.75 -14.72
C ASP A 42 -13.71 14.49 -13.86
N LEU A 43 -14.75 13.70 -14.17
CA LEU A 43 -15.07 12.46 -13.47
C LEU A 43 -13.85 11.53 -13.30
N LYS A 44 -13.04 11.40 -14.36
CA LYS A 44 -11.82 10.58 -14.36
C LYS A 44 -10.80 11.06 -13.32
N LEU A 45 -10.59 12.37 -13.24
CA LEU A 45 -9.64 12.97 -12.32
C LEU A 45 -10.17 12.92 -10.88
N GLN A 46 -11.49 13.06 -10.68
CA GLN A 46 -12.11 12.83 -9.37
C GLN A 46 -11.87 11.41 -8.88
N ILE A 47 -12.03 10.39 -9.73
CA ILE A 47 -11.86 9.00 -9.27
C ILE A 47 -10.38 8.66 -9.06
N LEU A 48 -9.47 9.22 -9.88
CA LEU A 48 -8.03 9.15 -9.64
C LEU A 48 -7.67 9.71 -8.25
N LEU A 49 -8.23 10.88 -7.90
CA LEU A 49 -8.07 11.48 -6.58
C LEU A 49 -8.60 10.54 -5.48
N LYS A 50 -9.74 9.86 -5.69
CA LYS A 50 -10.32 8.94 -4.69
C LYS A 50 -9.40 7.76 -4.42
N ILE A 51 -8.86 7.16 -5.48
CA ILE A 51 -7.86 6.09 -5.37
C ILE A 51 -6.65 6.59 -4.60
N ALA A 52 -6.14 7.78 -4.94
CA ALA A 52 -5.00 8.37 -4.25
C ALA A 52 -5.32 8.56 -2.75
N VAL A 53 -6.47 9.14 -2.40
CA VAL A 53 -6.84 9.35 -1.00
C VAL A 53 -6.96 8.04 -0.22
N ILE A 54 -7.58 7.02 -0.82
CA ILE A 54 -7.76 5.72 -0.17
C ILE A 54 -6.43 4.98 0.00
N ALA A 55 -5.54 5.03 -0.99
CA ALA A 55 -4.41 4.08 -1.06
C ALA A 55 -3.01 4.70 -0.95
N VAL A 56 -2.83 6.02 -1.08
CA VAL A 56 -1.49 6.64 -1.19
C VAL A 56 -0.59 6.33 0.00
N ILE A 57 -1.12 6.43 1.23
CA ILE A 57 -0.36 6.08 2.44
C ILE A 57 0.03 4.61 2.37
N ALA A 58 -0.94 3.72 2.18
CA ALA A 58 -0.70 2.29 2.22
C ALA A 58 0.30 1.84 1.13
N ILE A 59 0.18 2.34 -0.10
CA ILE A 59 1.08 2.02 -1.22
C ILE A 59 2.51 2.49 -0.91
N ASN A 60 2.68 3.73 -0.47
CA ASN A 60 4.01 4.24 -0.15
C ASN A 60 4.66 3.45 0.98
N PHE A 61 3.90 3.08 2.02
CA PHE A 61 4.38 2.19 3.06
C PHE A 61 4.70 0.77 2.53
N ALA A 62 3.90 0.24 1.58
CA ALA A 62 4.10 -1.08 1.00
C ALA A 62 5.48 -1.20 0.33
N PHE A 63 5.86 -0.21 -0.48
CA PHE A 63 7.16 -0.20 -1.16
C PHE A 63 8.35 -0.21 -0.19
N PHE A 64 8.22 0.43 0.97
CA PHE A 64 9.28 0.47 1.98
C PHE A 64 9.22 -0.67 3.01
N THR A 65 8.22 -1.55 2.92
CA THR A 65 7.86 -2.47 4.01
C THR A 65 8.97 -3.46 4.37
N PHE A 66 9.63 -4.06 3.39
CA PHE A 66 10.68 -5.06 3.63
C PHE A 66 12.04 -4.42 3.90
N SER A 67 12.41 -3.39 3.14
CA SER A 67 13.68 -2.68 3.26
C SER A 67 13.87 -2.00 4.61
N LYS A 68 12.77 -1.53 5.22
CA LYS A 68 12.76 -0.96 6.58
C LYS A 68 13.21 -1.95 7.64
N ASP A 69 12.89 -3.23 7.49
CA ASP A 69 13.18 -4.24 8.50
C ASP A 69 14.63 -4.77 8.39
N GLY A 70 15.43 -4.26 7.45
CA GLY A 70 16.77 -4.77 7.18
C GLY A 70 17.69 -4.84 8.40
N CYS A 71 17.65 -3.84 9.29
CA CYS A 71 18.45 -3.84 10.52
C CYS A 71 18.12 -4.98 11.50
N ILE A 72 16.86 -5.42 11.50
CA ILE A 72 16.31 -6.40 12.47
C ILE A 72 16.06 -7.74 11.76
N TYR A 73 16.35 -7.84 10.47
CA TYR A 73 15.98 -8.96 9.63
C TYR A 73 16.61 -10.29 10.09
N ASP A 74 17.89 -10.25 10.48
CA ASP A 74 18.59 -11.40 11.09
C ASP A 74 17.90 -11.88 12.37
N GLY A 75 17.50 -10.95 13.24
CA GLY A 75 16.80 -11.25 14.48
C GLY A 75 15.35 -11.71 14.29
N LEU A 76 14.69 -11.26 13.22
CA LEU A 76 13.35 -11.74 12.85
C LEU A 76 13.40 -13.19 12.36
N ARG A 77 14.48 -13.58 11.70
CA ARG A 77 14.68 -14.94 11.15
C ARG A 77 15.18 -15.95 12.16
N SER A 78 15.92 -15.53 13.18
CA SER A 78 16.35 -16.43 14.27
C SER A 78 15.19 -16.86 15.17
N ARG A 79 14.07 -16.12 15.14
CA ARG A 79 12.85 -16.46 15.88
C ARG A 79 11.99 -17.45 15.08
N LYS A 80 11.22 -18.28 15.79
CA LYS A 80 10.25 -19.23 15.20
C LYS A 80 9.00 -18.53 14.64
N ILE A 81 9.20 -17.58 13.72
CA ILE A 81 8.14 -16.83 13.03
C ILE A 81 8.01 -17.37 11.62
N SER A 82 6.84 -17.91 11.27
CA SER A 82 6.62 -18.31 9.87
C SER A 82 6.64 -17.07 8.96
N SER A 83 7.36 -17.16 7.84
CA SER A 83 7.43 -16.08 6.86
C SER A 83 6.04 -15.72 6.32
N PHE A 84 5.13 -16.68 6.25
CA PHE A 84 3.73 -16.43 5.90
C PHE A 84 3.00 -15.53 6.89
N ILE A 85 3.14 -15.76 8.21
CA ILE A 85 2.53 -14.88 9.22
C ILE A 85 3.14 -13.47 9.16
N TYR A 86 4.44 -13.36 8.89
CA TYR A 86 5.12 -12.07 8.72
C TYR A 86 4.53 -11.27 7.55
N VAL A 87 4.48 -11.85 6.34
CA VAL A 87 3.90 -11.17 5.16
C VAL A 87 2.41 -10.89 5.34
N LYS A 88 1.66 -11.81 5.97
CA LYS A 88 0.25 -11.62 6.29
C LYS A 88 0.01 -10.46 7.26
N ALA A 89 0.89 -10.26 8.25
CA ALA A 89 0.80 -9.11 9.16
C ALA A 89 1.02 -7.78 8.42
N LYS A 90 1.99 -7.73 7.49
CA LYS A 90 2.21 -6.55 6.62
C LYS A 90 0.99 -6.24 5.77
N TYR A 91 0.39 -7.25 5.13
CA TYR A 91 -0.83 -7.07 4.34
C TYR A 91 -1.97 -6.48 5.17
N TYR A 92 -2.24 -7.01 6.37
CA TYR A 92 -3.31 -6.47 7.21
C TYR A 92 -3.02 -5.05 7.68
N TYR A 93 -1.78 -4.77 8.08
CA TYR A 93 -1.34 -3.43 8.42
C TYR A 93 -1.64 -2.42 7.30
N LEU A 94 -1.28 -2.77 6.06
CA LEU A 94 -1.55 -1.92 4.89
C LEU A 94 -3.05 -1.80 4.59
N SER A 95 -3.81 -2.90 4.72
CA SER A 95 -5.26 -2.86 4.54
C SER A 95 -5.97 -1.96 5.55
N LEU A 96 -5.47 -1.89 6.78
CA LEU A 96 -5.98 -0.96 7.80
C LEU A 96 -5.72 0.49 7.41
N LEU A 97 -4.56 0.80 6.83
CA LEU A 97 -4.28 2.14 6.31
C LEU A 97 -5.23 2.52 5.16
N CYS A 98 -5.54 1.58 4.25
CA CYS A 98 -6.55 1.80 3.22
C CYS A 98 -7.95 2.02 3.80
N ALA A 99 -8.33 1.26 4.82
CA ALA A 99 -9.61 1.44 5.50
C ALA A 99 -9.72 2.82 6.18
N VAL A 100 -8.63 3.31 6.79
CA VAL A 100 -8.57 4.67 7.34
C VAL A 100 -8.70 5.72 6.24
N GLY A 101 -8.02 5.55 5.10
CA GLY A 101 -8.16 6.45 3.94
C GLY A 101 -9.59 6.49 3.39
N PHE A 102 -10.25 5.33 3.30
CA PHE A 102 -11.66 5.23 2.92
C PHE A 102 -12.60 5.92 3.91
N LEU A 103 -12.39 5.73 5.23
CA LEU A 103 -13.18 6.41 6.25
C LEU A 103 -13.02 7.93 6.18
N LEU A 104 -11.79 8.43 6.02
CA LEU A 104 -11.51 9.85 5.86
C LEU A 104 -12.21 10.44 4.63
N LEU A 105 -12.11 9.76 3.48
CA LEU A 105 -12.80 10.17 2.25
C LEU A 105 -14.31 10.19 2.46
N SER A 106 -14.87 9.14 3.06
CA SER A 106 -16.31 9.01 3.30
C SER A 106 -16.83 10.11 4.23
N VAL A 107 -16.08 10.46 5.29
CA VAL A 107 -16.42 11.57 6.18
C VAL A 107 -16.42 12.90 5.41
N PHE A 108 -15.44 13.13 4.53
CA PHE A 108 -15.40 14.35 3.70
C PHE A 108 -16.56 14.43 2.69
N GLU A 109 -16.91 13.33 2.04
CA GLU A 109 -18.03 13.27 1.10
C GLU A 109 -19.40 13.43 1.77
N LEU A 110 -19.52 13.23 3.09
CA LEU A 110 -20.75 13.56 3.81
C LEU A 110 -20.97 15.08 3.90
N PHE A 111 -19.90 15.89 3.87
CA PHE A 111 -20.00 17.36 3.94
C PHE A 111 -20.21 18.02 2.56
N GLY A 112 -19.74 17.40 1.47
CA GLY A 112 -19.98 17.87 0.11
C GLY A 112 -20.99 16.96 -0.58
N ALA A 113 -22.19 17.47 -0.88
CA ALA A 113 -23.42 16.75 -1.27
C ALA A 113 -23.38 15.79 -2.50
N SER A 114 -22.23 15.25 -2.90
CA SER A 114 -22.04 14.32 -4.02
C SER A 114 -21.72 12.92 -3.51
N SER A 115 -22.77 12.13 -3.25
CA SER A 115 -22.63 10.77 -2.71
C SER A 115 -22.29 9.74 -3.79
N PHE A 116 -21.01 9.43 -3.95
CA PHE A 116 -20.53 8.29 -4.74
C PHE A 116 -20.04 7.15 -3.83
N TRP A 117 -20.81 6.82 -2.79
CA TRP A 117 -20.49 5.78 -1.82
C TRP A 117 -20.21 4.41 -2.48
N SER A 118 -20.99 4.04 -3.48
CA SER A 118 -20.79 2.78 -4.23
C SER A 118 -19.44 2.73 -4.92
N MET A 119 -18.96 3.88 -5.41
CA MET A 119 -17.65 3.97 -6.05
C MET A 119 -16.53 3.81 -5.04
N ASN A 120 -16.62 4.47 -3.88
CA ASN A 120 -15.59 4.39 -2.85
C ASN A 120 -15.39 2.96 -2.36
N ILE A 121 -16.47 2.16 -2.27
CA ILE A 121 -16.41 0.75 -1.90
C ILE A 121 -15.65 -0.06 -2.97
N ILE A 122 -15.96 0.16 -4.25
CA ILE A 122 -15.27 -0.52 -5.36
C ILE A 122 -13.77 -0.19 -5.33
N LEU A 123 -13.43 1.09 -5.12
CA LEU A 123 -12.04 1.54 -5.05
C LEU A 123 -11.29 0.97 -3.85
N LEU A 124 -11.95 0.86 -2.69
CA LEU A 124 -11.37 0.20 -1.51
C LEU A 124 -11.09 -1.28 -1.79
N LEU A 125 -12.06 -2.00 -2.38
CA LEU A 125 -11.91 -3.42 -2.73
C LEU A 125 -10.75 -3.64 -3.71
N LEU A 126 -10.64 -2.80 -4.74
CA LEU A 126 -9.53 -2.83 -5.69
C LEU A 126 -8.19 -2.49 -5.05
N SER A 127 -8.16 -1.50 -4.16
CA SER A 127 -6.95 -1.08 -3.47
C SER A 127 -6.43 -2.19 -2.56
N VAL A 128 -7.31 -2.79 -1.75
CA VAL A 128 -6.95 -3.87 -0.83
C VAL A 128 -6.70 -5.19 -1.55
N GLY A 129 -7.53 -5.53 -2.53
CA GLY A 129 -7.49 -6.82 -3.23
C GLY A 129 -6.41 -6.91 -4.29
N PHE A 130 -6.19 -5.85 -5.07
CA PHE A 130 -5.27 -5.88 -6.20
C PHE A 130 -4.03 -5.03 -5.94
N LEU A 131 -4.21 -3.75 -5.63
CA LEU A 131 -3.11 -2.78 -5.59
C LEU A 131 -2.11 -3.08 -4.47
N LEU A 132 -2.58 -3.37 -3.25
CA LEU A 132 -1.72 -3.70 -2.11
C LEU A 132 -0.93 -5.00 -2.30
N PRO A 133 -1.52 -6.14 -2.71
CA PRO A 133 -0.75 -7.35 -2.98
C PRO A 133 0.29 -7.16 -4.10
N LEU A 134 -0.04 -6.39 -5.13
CA LEU A 134 0.91 -6.09 -6.22
C LEU A 134 2.07 -5.21 -5.72
N ALA A 135 1.78 -4.20 -4.89
CA ALA A 135 2.80 -3.36 -4.26
C ALA A 135 3.71 -4.18 -3.32
N LEU A 136 3.14 -5.08 -2.51
CA LEU A 136 3.93 -6.01 -1.68
C LEU A 136 4.76 -6.98 -2.52
N LEU A 137 4.22 -7.46 -3.64
CA LEU A 137 4.96 -8.29 -4.57
C LEU A 137 6.15 -7.51 -5.13
N ALA A 138 5.94 -6.29 -5.61
CA ALA A 138 7.03 -5.45 -6.10
C ALA A 138 8.08 -5.17 -5.01
N ALA A 139 7.65 -4.83 -3.79
CA ALA A 139 8.54 -4.60 -2.66
C ALA A 139 9.36 -5.84 -2.25
N SER A 140 8.85 -7.06 -2.51
CA SER A 140 9.60 -8.30 -2.24
C SER A 140 10.84 -8.46 -3.13
N PHE A 141 10.95 -7.66 -4.20
CA PHE A 141 12.13 -7.64 -5.05
C PHE A 141 13.24 -6.70 -4.57
N ASP A 142 12.99 -5.92 -3.52
CA ASP A 142 13.95 -4.96 -2.98
C ASP A 142 15.10 -5.72 -2.28
N LYS A 143 16.33 -5.29 -2.58
CA LYS A 143 17.55 -5.84 -1.97
C LYS A 143 18.25 -4.82 -1.07
N GLU A 144 18.01 -3.54 -1.30
CA GLU A 144 18.66 -2.46 -0.59
C GLU A 144 18.02 -2.22 0.77
N ARG A 145 18.86 -2.14 1.80
CA ARG A 145 18.44 -1.72 3.13
C ARG A 145 18.18 -0.22 3.12
N ILE A 146 17.17 0.18 3.89
CA ILE A 146 16.91 1.59 4.14
C ILE A 146 17.41 1.96 5.52
N ASP A 147 18.24 2.99 5.60
CA ASP A 147 18.62 3.56 6.88
C ASP A 147 17.42 4.27 7.52
N THR A 148 16.93 3.65 8.58
CA THR A 148 15.77 4.11 9.36
C THR A 148 16.04 5.38 10.18
N SER A 149 17.31 5.72 10.42
CA SER A 149 17.72 6.85 11.28
C SER A 149 17.89 8.18 10.51
N ARG A 150 18.21 8.10 9.22
CA ARG A 150 18.40 9.26 8.34
C ARG A 150 17.09 9.95 7.98
N SER A 151 17.17 11.25 7.72
CA SER A 151 16.04 12.03 7.22
C SER A 151 15.72 11.70 5.76
N THR A 152 14.46 11.84 5.36
CA THR A 152 13.99 11.71 3.97
C THR A 152 14.28 12.94 3.11
N PHE A 153 14.54 14.10 3.70
CA PHE A 153 14.84 15.32 2.93
C PHE A 153 16.16 15.14 2.18
N PHE A 154 16.11 15.22 0.85
CA PHE A 154 17.21 14.96 -0.09
C PHE A 154 17.80 13.54 -0.07
N ASN A 155 17.14 12.57 0.56
CA ASN A 155 17.54 11.18 0.51
C ASN A 155 16.56 10.34 -0.33
N TYR A 156 16.96 10.02 -1.56
CA TYR A 156 16.20 9.19 -2.49
C TYR A 156 16.52 7.69 -2.40
N GLU A 157 17.37 7.25 -1.45
CA GLU A 157 17.71 5.84 -1.25
C GLU A 157 16.43 5.01 -1.06
N GLY A 158 16.27 3.93 -1.82
CA GLY A 158 15.11 3.06 -1.76
C GLY A 158 13.81 3.65 -2.33
N VAL A 159 13.80 4.88 -2.87
CA VAL A 159 12.61 5.41 -3.54
C VAL A 159 12.44 4.68 -4.88
N ALA A 160 11.46 3.79 -4.89
CA ALA A 160 11.27 2.80 -5.94
C ALA A 160 10.49 3.33 -7.16
N TRP A 161 10.75 4.54 -7.66
CA TRP A 161 9.92 5.22 -8.68
C TRP A 161 9.54 4.32 -9.87
N GLY A 162 10.49 3.56 -10.42
CA GLY A 162 10.23 2.61 -11.51
C GLY A 162 9.30 1.45 -11.11
N ARG A 163 9.42 0.91 -9.89
CA ARG A 163 8.54 -0.15 -9.37
C ARG A 163 7.15 0.39 -9.02
N GLN A 164 7.07 1.63 -8.55
CA GLN A 164 5.80 2.32 -8.33
C GLN A 164 5.03 2.45 -9.65
N ALA A 165 5.70 2.90 -10.72
CA ALA A 165 5.11 2.95 -12.04
C ALA A 165 4.67 1.57 -12.54
N LEU A 166 5.49 0.53 -12.38
CA LEU A 166 5.13 -0.85 -12.77
C LEU A 166 3.88 -1.39 -12.07
N VAL A 167 3.59 -0.94 -10.84
CA VAL A 167 2.39 -1.34 -10.10
C VAL A 167 1.18 -0.50 -10.49
N LEU A 168 1.37 0.80 -10.68
CA LEU A 168 0.29 1.74 -10.97
C LEU A 168 -0.21 1.66 -12.42
N ILE A 169 0.67 1.42 -13.40
CA ILE A 169 0.30 1.31 -14.82
C ILE A 169 -0.76 0.23 -15.07
N PRO A 170 -0.58 -1.05 -14.68
CA PRO A 170 -1.58 -2.09 -14.94
C PRO A 170 -2.89 -1.81 -14.21
N PHE A 171 -2.82 -1.22 -13.01
CA PHE A 171 -4.00 -0.81 -12.26
C PHE A 171 -4.82 0.23 -13.03
N PHE A 172 -4.18 1.30 -13.50
CA PHE A 172 -4.85 2.35 -14.26
C PHE A 172 -5.36 1.87 -15.61
N LEU A 173 -4.66 0.96 -16.29
CA LEU A 173 -5.13 0.38 -17.56
C LEU A 173 -6.42 -0.43 -17.40
N ILE A 174 -6.50 -1.27 -16.36
CA ILE A 174 -7.71 -2.05 -16.04
C ILE A 174 -8.86 -1.09 -15.71
N PHE A 175 -8.55 -0.09 -14.89
CA PHE A 175 -9.48 0.90 -14.41
C PHE A 175 -10.06 1.74 -15.55
N PHE A 176 -9.25 2.47 -16.32
CA PHE A 176 -9.72 3.36 -17.39
C PHE A 176 -10.51 2.65 -18.50
N LYS A 177 -10.24 1.36 -18.77
CA LYS A 177 -11.03 0.57 -19.74
C LYS A 177 -12.43 0.24 -19.23
N SER A 178 -12.62 0.14 -17.92
CA SER A 178 -13.86 -0.32 -17.29
C SER A 178 -14.75 0.84 -16.79
N GLU A 179 -14.21 2.03 -16.61
CA GLU A 179 -14.90 3.15 -15.97
C GLU A 179 -16.04 3.79 -16.77
N LEU A 180 -16.08 3.61 -18.10
CA LEU A 180 -16.99 4.35 -18.99
C LEU A 180 -18.43 3.81 -19.00
N ALA A 181 -18.72 2.66 -18.37
CA ALA A 181 -20.06 2.07 -18.39
C ALA A 181 -20.47 1.50 -17.01
N ILE A 182 -21.78 1.50 -16.72
CA ILE A 182 -22.37 0.87 -15.52
C ILE A 182 -21.92 -0.59 -15.40
N LYS A 183 -21.83 -1.30 -16.54
CA LYS A 183 -21.31 -2.67 -16.62
C LYS A 183 -19.87 -2.79 -16.11
N GLY A 184 -19.03 -1.79 -16.38
CA GLY A 184 -17.64 -1.86 -15.97
C GLY A 184 -17.40 -1.56 -14.49
N ARG A 185 -18.25 -0.76 -13.84
CA ARG A 185 -18.27 -0.66 -12.36
C ARG A 185 -18.56 -2.01 -11.70
N PHE A 186 -19.50 -2.79 -12.26
CA PHE A 186 -19.81 -4.13 -11.77
C PHE A 186 -18.64 -5.10 -11.99
N ILE A 187 -17.97 -5.02 -13.15
CA ILE A 187 -16.76 -5.81 -13.43
C ILE A 187 -15.66 -5.48 -12.42
N LEU A 188 -15.42 -4.19 -12.13
CA LEU A 188 -14.45 -3.74 -11.14
C LEU A 188 -14.76 -4.24 -9.74
N PHE A 189 -16.03 -4.23 -9.34
CA PHE A 189 -16.49 -4.77 -8.06
C PHE A 189 -16.18 -6.26 -7.94
N ILE A 190 -16.55 -7.05 -8.96
CA ILE A 190 -16.25 -8.49 -9.00
C ILE A 190 -14.76 -8.74 -8.98
N LEU A 191 -13.99 -7.99 -9.78
CA LEU A 191 -12.54 -8.13 -9.84
C LEU A 191 -11.90 -7.86 -8.47
N GLY A 192 -12.31 -6.78 -7.79
CA GLY A 192 -11.88 -6.48 -6.42
C GLY A 192 -12.18 -7.62 -5.45
N LEU A 193 -13.40 -8.18 -5.49
CA LEU A 193 -13.79 -9.33 -4.66
C LEU A 193 -12.95 -10.58 -4.96
N VAL A 194 -12.79 -10.94 -6.24
CA VAL A 194 -11.99 -12.10 -6.65
C VAL A 194 -10.55 -11.94 -6.18
N CYS A 195 -9.95 -10.76 -6.35
CA CYS A 195 -8.60 -10.49 -5.89
C CYS A 195 -8.46 -10.60 -4.36
N ILE A 196 -9.47 -10.16 -3.59
CA ILE A 196 -9.52 -10.41 -2.16
C ILE A 196 -9.60 -11.91 -1.89
N PHE A 197 -10.49 -12.68 -2.50
CA PHE A 197 -10.53 -14.13 -2.26
C PHE A 197 -9.20 -14.82 -2.61
N CYS A 198 -8.52 -14.36 -3.66
CA CYS A 198 -7.21 -14.85 -4.07
C CYS A 198 -6.02 -14.29 -3.25
N TYR A 199 -6.23 -13.38 -2.28
CA TYR A 199 -5.12 -12.74 -1.55
C TYR A 199 -4.19 -13.78 -0.92
N LYS A 200 -4.74 -14.90 -0.40
CA LYS A 200 -3.94 -15.96 0.23
C LYS A 200 -2.94 -16.61 -0.74
N LEU A 201 -3.32 -16.77 -2.01
CA LEU A 201 -2.45 -17.33 -3.04
C LEU A 201 -1.29 -16.37 -3.34
N ILE A 202 -1.60 -15.08 -3.47
CA ILE A 202 -0.61 -14.03 -3.73
C ILE A 202 0.36 -13.93 -2.55
N LEU A 203 -0.13 -13.92 -1.31
CA LEU A 203 0.74 -13.89 -0.12
C LEU A 203 1.65 -15.13 -0.04
N LYS A 204 1.15 -16.32 -0.38
CA LYS A 204 1.97 -17.54 -0.45
C LYS A 204 3.05 -17.46 -1.53
N LEU A 205 2.75 -16.80 -2.66
CA LEU A 205 3.72 -16.56 -3.71
C LEU A 205 4.81 -15.59 -3.24
N ILE A 206 4.42 -14.47 -2.61
CA ILE A 206 5.34 -13.49 -2.03
C ILE A 206 6.25 -14.15 -0.99
N THR A 207 5.71 -15.01 -0.12
CA THR A 207 6.51 -15.68 0.90
C THR A 207 7.54 -16.62 0.29
N LYS A 208 7.16 -17.37 -0.76
CA LYS A 208 8.12 -18.20 -1.51
C LYS A 208 9.22 -17.37 -2.17
N ILE A 209 8.90 -16.20 -2.70
CA ILE A 209 9.89 -15.29 -3.29
C ILE A 209 10.89 -14.83 -2.22
N ILE A 210 10.39 -14.37 -1.07
CA ILE A 210 11.23 -13.90 0.05
C ILE A 210 12.11 -15.03 0.59
N GLU A 211 11.57 -16.24 0.71
CA GLU A 211 12.32 -17.43 1.16
C GLU A 211 13.40 -17.84 0.15
N ARG A 212 13.12 -17.79 -1.16
CA ARG A 212 14.12 -18.09 -2.20
C ARG A 212 15.24 -17.06 -2.26
N ARG A 213 14.89 -15.78 -2.12
CA ARG A 213 15.82 -14.65 -2.21
C ARG A 213 16.48 -14.30 -0.89
N LYS A 214 16.36 -15.19 0.09
CA LYS A 214 16.72 -14.93 1.48
C LYS A 214 18.17 -14.52 1.70
N TYR A 215 19.09 -15.07 0.92
CA TYR A 215 20.52 -14.77 1.00
C TYR A 215 20.86 -13.47 0.27
N LEU A 216 20.30 -13.25 -0.92
CA LEU A 216 20.47 -12.00 -1.67
C LEU A 216 20.00 -10.77 -0.88
N ILE A 217 18.90 -10.90 -0.14
CA ILE A 217 18.39 -9.82 0.72
C ILE A 217 19.35 -9.58 1.90
N LEU A 218 19.95 -10.63 2.45
CA LEU A 218 20.91 -10.52 3.56
C LEU A 218 22.23 -9.90 3.12
N GLU A 219 22.73 -10.28 1.95
CA GLU A 219 23.93 -9.68 1.35
C GLU A 219 23.69 -8.19 1.06
N GLY A 220 22.59 -7.85 0.36
CA GLY A 220 22.26 -6.46 0.06
C GLY A 220 21.90 -5.58 1.28
N PHE A 221 21.70 -6.17 2.46
CA PHE A 221 21.53 -5.42 3.71
C PHE A 221 22.83 -5.16 4.48
N ARG A 222 23.93 -5.82 4.06
CA ARG A 222 25.27 -5.71 4.66
C ARG A 222 26.20 -4.81 3.85
N GLU A 223 25.93 -4.65 2.56
CA GLU A 223 26.47 -3.60 1.69
C GLU A 223 25.95 -2.21 2.12
#